data_AF-A0A815F6I3-F1
#
_entry.id   AF-A0A815F6I3-F1
#
_cell.length_a   1.000
_cell.length_b   1.000
_cell.length_c   1.000
_cell.angle_alpha   90.00
_cell.angle_beta   90.00
_cell.angle_gamma   90.00
#
_symmetry.space_group_name_H-M   'P 1'
#
loop_
_entity.id
_entity.type
_entity.pdbx_description
1 polymer ?
#
loop_
_entity_poly.entity_id
_entity_poly.type
_entity_poly.pdbx_seq_one_letter_code
_entity_poly.pdbx_strand_id
1 'polypeptide(L)'
;MAIVLYAPALALSQTTGLNVWLSVVSIGVICTFYSSVGGLKAIIWTDVIQAVVMFIGLFAVIIQGLVTLGGWKRTFARASRGGRIELDSISFDPRTRHTIWSLLIGGFFNSFATFAFNQAQIQRYMCIHSTRGAKQALLINAVGSGILILLSVFIGIIVYAYYADCDPYTAKQIQEIDQILPYFVMEVLSDKKGLPGVFLACVFSGSLSTISSGLNSLAAVIIEDFYKGLMGRKLTDQRQGFIAKILSVILGVCVMLLTYVVSHLGSILSAALSIFGVLEGPNMGVFILGFLFPQANRRGALAGFITSLALQLWIFLGAQFTKKQRKSFSLPLSIAKCTNVTNSTLEETTTTWTLTSTIPTALKRDPFIDLYSVSYIWYSAIAVSTVVLVGIIVSYLTRSLESEEIDPKLIIPISDVCYCLLPKQWRKRRECGIEDEAYRKKQDNTNNFDMNIYSTNSSGRTNLIVPIFDMNSKVLVQSNVVAPAPNVFLQSVPSIVDGADDNQSENRKSGLHRVSF
;
A
#
# COMPACT_ATOMS: atom_id res chain seq x y z
N MET A 1 -5.11 6.55 -3.34
CA MET A 1 -5.07 6.86 -4.79
C MET A 1 -4.92 8.35 -5.08
N ALA A 2 -5.77 9.25 -4.58
CA ALA A 2 -5.64 10.70 -4.82
C ALA A 2 -4.25 11.27 -4.47
N ILE A 3 -3.68 10.84 -3.34
CA ILE A 3 -2.31 11.24 -2.93
C ILE A 3 -1.25 10.78 -3.93
N VAL A 4 -1.42 9.59 -4.47
CA VAL A 4 -0.51 9.00 -5.44
C VAL A 4 -0.60 9.71 -6.79
N LEU A 5 -1.76 10.30 -7.14
CA LEU A 5 -1.92 11.09 -8.36
C LEU A 5 -1.23 12.47 -8.26
N TYR A 6 -1.13 13.03 -7.05
CA TYR A 6 -0.59 14.39 -6.87
C TYR A 6 0.93 14.48 -7.10
N ALA A 7 1.71 13.54 -6.57
CA ALA A 7 3.16 13.51 -6.71
C ALA A 7 3.68 13.55 -8.17
N PRO A 8 3.21 12.68 -9.10
CA PRO A 8 3.62 12.73 -10.50
C PRO A 8 3.13 14.00 -11.21
N ALA A 9 1.98 14.56 -10.81
CA ALA A 9 1.49 15.82 -11.36
C ALA A 9 2.40 16.99 -10.98
N LEU A 10 2.89 16.99 -9.74
CA LEU A 10 3.87 17.96 -9.26
C LEU A 10 5.20 17.83 -10.03
N ALA A 11 5.68 16.61 -10.23
CA ALA A 11 6.89 16.36 -11.03
C ALA A 11 6.72 16.82 -12.48
N LEU A 12 5.59 16.50 -13.11
CA LEU A 12 5.30 16.93 -14.48
C LEU A 12 5.24 18.46 -14.59
N SER A 13 4.56 19.12 -13.65
CA SER A 13 4.47 20.58 -13.62
C SER A 13 5.84 21.25 -13.49
N GLN A 14 6.71 20.73 -12.62
CA GLN A 14 8.08 21.26 -12.44
C GLN A 14 8.98 21.07 -13.66
N THR A 15 8.84 19.94 -14.35
CA THR A 15 9.68 19.62 -15.52
C THR A 15 9.22 20.30 -16.82
N THR A 16 7.91 20.52 -16.98
CA THR A 16 7.31 21.07 -18.21
C THR A 16 6.89 22.53 -18.11
N GLY A 17 6.80 23.08 -16.89
CA GLY A 17 6.21 24.39 -16.63
C GLY A 17 4.68 24.44 -16.75
N LEU A 18 4.02 23.28 -16.94
CA LEU A 18 2.56 23.21 -17.01
C LEU A 18 1.92 23.52 -15.65
N ASN A 19 0.69 24.03 -15.68
CA ASN A 19 -0.12 24.19 -14.48
C ASN A 19 -0.34 22.82 -13.80
N VAL A 20 -0.16 22.75 -12.47
CA VAL A 20 -0.31 21.51 -11.67
C VAL A 20 -1.66 20.84 -11.91
N TRP A 21 -2.76 21.59 -12.00
CA TRP A 21 -4.09 21.03 -12.23
C TRP A 21 -4.25 20.43 -13.62
N LEU A 22 -3.63 21.05 -14.63
CA LEU A 22 -3.58 20.47 -15.98
C LEU A 22 -2.80 19.15 -15.98
N SER A 23 -1.71 19.07 -15.21
CA SER A 23 -0.97 17.82 -14.99
C SER A 23 -1.81 16.78 -14.27
N VAL A 24 -2.56 17.14 -13.22
CA VAL A 24 -3.46 16.21 -12.51
C VAL A 24 -4.51 15.62 -13.45
N VAL A 25 -5.17 16.46 -14.26
CA VAL A 25 -6.19 16.01 -15.20
C VAL A 25 -5.59 15.12 -16.29
N SER A 26 -4.45 15.49 -16.88
CA SER A 26 -3.84 14.71 -17.95
C SER A 26 -3.42 13.31 -17.49
N ILE A 27 -2.73 13.23 -16.35
CA ILE A 27 -2.29 11.96 -15.76
C ILE A 27 -3.50 11.14 -15.30
N GLY A 28 -4.49 11.80 -14.67
CA GLY A 28 -5.70 11.15 -14.19
C GLY A 28 -6.52 10.52 -15.32
N VAL A 29 -6.67 11.22 -16.45
CA VAL A 29 -7.36 10.70 -17.64
C VAL A 29 -6.60 9.51 -18.23
N ILE A 30 -5.28 9.63 -18.43
CA ILE A 30 -4.45 8.54 -18.97
C ILE A 30 -4.54 7.30 -18.06
N CYS A 31 -4.40 7.50 -16.76
CA CYS A 31 -4.43 6.41 -15.79
C CYS A 31 -5.81 5.74 -15.72
N THR A 32 -6.88 6.53 -15.71
CA THR A 32 -8.26 6.03 -15.66
C THR A 32 -8.60 5.23 -16.93
N PHE A 33 -8.24 5.77 -18.11
CA PHE A 33 -8.47 5.11 -19.38
C PHE A 33 -7.75 3.75 -19.43
N TYR A 34 -6.44 3.75 -19.16
CA TYR A 34 -5.63 2.54 -19.15
C TYR A 34 -6.19 1.48 -18.19
N SER A 35 -6.56 1.88 -16.97
CA SER A 35 -7.09 0.97 -15.94
C SER A 35 -8.46 0.40 -16.30
N SER A 36 -9.30 1.21 -16.96
CA SER A 36 -10.63 0.76 -17.41
C SER A 36 -10.56 -0.27 -18.54
N VAL A 37 -9.54 -0.22 -19.39
CA VAL A 37 -9.43 -1.12 -20.55
C VAL A 37 -8.71 -2.42 -20.22
N GLY A 38 -7.63 -2.36 -19.42
CA GLY A 38 -6.69 -3.48 -19.27
C GLY A 38 -7.22 -4.70 -18.50
N GLY A 39 -8.07 -4.50 -17.50
CA GLY A 39 -8.44 -5.58 -16.57
C GLY A 39 -7.23 -6.12 -15.76
N LEU A 40 -7.49 -6.97 -14.77
CA LEU A 40 -6.46 -7.38 -13.80
C LEU A 40 -5.23 -8.03 -14.45
N LYS A 41 -5.41 -8.87 -15.48
CA LYS A 41 -4.30 -9.55 -16.16
C LYS A 41 -3.37 -8.57 -16.88
N ALA A 42 -3.91 -7.59 -17.61
CA ALA A 42 -3.06 -6.62 -18.30
C ALA A 42 -2.39 -5.66 -17.31
N ILE A 43 -3.09 -5.29 -16.23
CA ILE A 43 -2.54 -4.47 -15.15
C ILE A 43 -1.32 -5.15 -14.53
N ILE A 44 -1.39 -6.45 -14.22
CA ILE A 44 -0.25 -7.19 -13.67
C ILE A 44 0.96 -7.16 -14.63
N TRP A 45 0.74 -7.36 -15.94
CA TRP A 45 1.83 -7.33 -16.92
C TRP A 45 2.48 -5.95 -17.06
N THR A 46 1.69 -4.87 -17.04
CA THR A 46 2.28 -3.53 -17.08
C THR A 46 3.00 -3.18 -15.80
N ASP A 47 2.52 -3.64 -14.65
CA ASP A 47 3.19 -3.39 -13.37
C ASP A 47 4.61 -3.98 -13.36
N VAL A 48 4.82 -5.13 -14.01
CA VAL A 48 6.16 -5.72 -14.18
C VAL A 48 7.07 -4.79 -14.99
N ILE A 49 6.61 -4.26 -16.12
CA ILE A 49 7.38 -3.33 -16.95
C ILE A 49 7.66 -2.03 -16.19
N GLN A 50 6.64 -1.50 -15.51
CA GLN A 50 6.72 -0.29 -14.70
C GLN A 50 7.74 -0.43 -13.57
N ALA A 51 7.81 -1.59 -12.91
CA ALA A 51 8.82 -1.85 -11.89
C ALA A 51 10.25 -1.72 -12.45
N VAL A 52 10.51 -2.25 -13.65
CA VAL A 52 11.82 -2.10 -14.31
C VAL A 52 12.13 -0.63 -14.59
N VAL A 53 11.16 0.13 -15.11
CA VAL A 53 11.31 1.57 -15.40
C VAL A 53 11.59 2.36 -14.12
N MET A 54 10.96 2.00 -13.00
CA MET A 54 11.22 2.63 -11.70
C MET A 54 12.68 2.46 -11.26
N PHE A 55 13.23 1.25 -11.36
CA PHE A 55 14.63 1.02 -11.01
C PHE A 55 15.58 1.82 -11.90
N ILE A 56 15.35 1.81 -13.22
CA ILE A 56 16.19 2.55 -14.17
C ILE A 56 16.20 4.05 -13.84
N GLY A 57 15.04 4.65 -13.57
CA GLY A 57 14.96 6.07 -13.24
C GLY A 57 15.62 6.42 -11.90
N LEU A 58 15.42 5.61 -10.86
CA LEU A 58 16.09 5.83 -9.58
C LEU A 58 17.62 5.73 -9.70
N PHE A 59 18.13 4.72 -10.43
CA PHE A 59 19.57 4.60 -10.66
C PHE A 59 20.12 5.77 -11.48
N ALA A 60 19.41 6.25 -12.50
CA ALA A 60 19.83 7.40 -13.30
C ALA A 60 20.01 8.66 -12.42
N VAL A 61 19.05 8.95 -11.54
CA VAL A 61 19.11 10.09 -10.61
C VAL A 61 20.25 9.91 -9.60
N ILE A 62 20.44 8.71 -9.04
CA ILE A 62 21.51 8.43 -8.08
C ILE A 62 22.89 8.61 -8.74
N ILE A 63 23.12 7.97 -9.88
CA ILE A 63 24.41 8.02 -10.57
C ILE A 63 24.77 9.46 -10.91
N GLN A 64 23.84 10.21 -11.50
CA GLN A 64 24.10 11.59 -11.84
C GLN A 64 24.34 12.46 -10.60
N GLY A 65 23.50 12.33 -9.58
CA GLY A 65 23.67 13.11 -8.35
C GLY A 65 25.01 12.86 -7.67
N LEU A 66 25.51 11.61 -7.69
CA LEU A 66 26.84 11.28 -7.20
C LEU A 66 27.96 11.88 -8.05
N VAL A 67 27.84 11.87 -9.39
CA VAL A 67 28.82 12.50 -10.28
C VAL A 67 28.92 14.00 -9.99
N THR A 68 27.78 14.69 -9.86
CA THR A 68 27.73 16.14 -9.59
C THR A 68 28.32 16.50 -8.23
N LEU A 69 28.14 15.65 -7.20
CA LEU A 69 28.68 15.85 -5.86
C LEU A 69 30.16 15.42 -5.71
N GLY A 70 30.75 14.80 -6.73
CA GLY A 70 32.11 14.27 -6.67
C GLY A 70 32.23 12.99 -5.84
N GLY A 71 31.19 12.16 -5.84
CA GLY A 71 31.16 10.81 -5.28
C GLY A 71 30.49 10.67 -3.92
N TRP A 72 30.12 9.43 -3.58
CA TRP A 72 29.31 9.10 -2.40
C TRP A 72 29.96 9.52 -1.07
N LYS A 73 31.29 9.46 -0.95
CA LYS A 73 32.00 9.86 0.27
C LYS A 73 31.75 11.33 0.62
N ARG A 74 31.78 12.22 -0.39
CA ARG A 74 31.52 13.65 -0.20
C ARG A 74 30.05 13.90 0.15
N THR A 75 29.14 13.19 -0.50
CA THR A 75 27.70 13.22 -0.20
C THR A 75 27.43 12.88 1.26
N PHE A 76 27.93 11.74 1.75
CA PHE A 76 27.76 11.32 3.14
C PHE A 76 28.45 12.28 4.13
N ALA A 77 29.64 12.77 3.82
CA ALA A 77 30.34 13.74 4.67
C ALA A 77 29.60 15.09 4.78
N ARG A 78 28.90 15.54 3.73
CA ARG A 78 28.03 16.73 3.79
C ARG A 78 26.76 16.45 4.61
N ALA A 79 26.09 15.32 4.36
CA ALA A 79 24.89 14.93 5.08
C ALA A 79 25.14 14.74 6.59
N SER A 80 26.27 14.13 6.96
CA SER A 80 26.70 13.95 8.34
C SER A 80 26.99 15.28 9.03
N ARG A 81 27.72 16.20 8.38
CA ARG A 81 27.94 17.57 8.92
C ARG A 81 26.65 18.35 9.13
N GLY A 82 25.64 18.09 8.29
CA GLY A 82 24.31 18.65 8.40
C GLY A 82 23.41 18.03 9.48
N GLY A 83 23.90 17.03 10.22
CA GLY A 83 23.11 16.28 11.20
C GLY A 83 21.97 15.47 10.61
N ARG A 84 22.00 15.15 9.30
CA ARG A 84 20.89 14.45 8.60
C ARG A 84 20.96 12.93 8.70
N ILE A 85 22.03 12.40 9.26
CA ILE A 85 22.23 10.97 9.50
C ILE A 85 22.09 10.75 11.00
N GLU A 86 20.85 10.50 11.42
CA GLU A 86 20.50 10.16 12.80
C GLU A 86 20.02 8.71 12.80
N LEU A 87 20.75 7.83 13.49
CA LEU A 87 20.46 6.38 13.54
C LEU A 87 20.03 5.92 14.93
N ASP A 88 20.15 6.79 15.93
CA ASP A 88 20.09 6.50 17.36
C ASP A 88 18.93 7.24 18.08
N SER A 89 17.84 7.52 17.37
CA SER A 89 16.63 8.12 17.95
C SER A 89 15.81 7.11 18.79
N ILE A 90 16.36 6.75 19.96
CA ILE A 90 15.75 5.82 20.92
C ILE A 90 14.91 6.62 21.92
N SER A 91 13.73 7.08 21.48
CA SER A 91 12.72 7.65 22.38
C SER A 91 11.39 6.92 22.20
N PHE A 92 10.71 6.68 23.32
CA PHE A 92 9.37 6.10 23.33
C PHE A 92 8.27 7.19 23.31
N ASP A 93 8.64 8.48 23.19
CA ASP A 93 7.65 9.56 23.11
C ASP A 93 6.87 9.46 21.79
N PRO A 94 5.57 9.14 21.80
CA PRO A 94 4.78 8.94 20.58
C PRO A 94 4.55 10.24 19.78
N ARG A 95 4.89 11.40 20.35
CA ARG A 95 4.78 12.72 19.69
C ARG A 95 5.96 13.03 18.78
N THR A 96 7.07 12.34 18.96
CA THR A 96 8.24 12.48 18.08
C THR A 96 7.92 11.88 16.73
N ARG A 97 8.28 12.59 15.65
CA ARG A 97 7.87 12.24 14.28
C ARG A 97 8.33 10.83 13.89
N HIS A 98 9.60 10.53 14.10
CA HIS A 98 10.20 9.23 13.85
C HIS A 98 11.20 8.89 14.95
N THR A 99 10.99 7.75 15.59
CA THR A 99 11.93 7.05 16.47
C THR A 99 12.02 5.60 16.05
N ILE A 100 13.05 4.90 16.52
CA ILE A 100 13.21 3.46 16.29
C ILE A 100 11.93 2.70 16.70
N TRP A 101 11.34 3.01 17.86
CA TRP A 101 10.12 2.36 18.32
C TRP A 101 8.90 2.66 17.46
N SER A 102 8.74 3.92 17.05
CA SER A 102 7.64 4.33 16.19
C SER A 102 7.68 3.64 14.82
N LEU A 103 8.90 3.42 14.28
CA LEU A 103 9.10 2.76 12.99
C LEU A 103 8.97 1.24 13.12
N LEU A 104 9.48 0.64 14.19
CA LEU A 104 9.34 -0.79 14.43
C LEU A 104 7.89 -1.17 14.69
N ILE A 105 7.19 -0.50 15.62
CA ILE A 105 5.82 -0.87 16.01
C ILE A 105 4.81 -0.28 15.03
N GLY A 106 4.83 1.05 14.85
CA GLY A 106 3.90 1.74 13.96
C GLY A 106 4.10 1.35 12.50
N GLY A 107 5.35 1.27 12.05
CA GLY A 107 5.68 0.78 10.72
C GLY A 107 5.29 -0.68 10.50
N PHE A 108 5.46 -1.56 11.50
CA PHE A 108 4.96 -2.95 11.43
C PHE A 108 3.46 -2.99 11.18
N PHE A 109 2.65 -2.30 11.99
CA PHE A 109 1.20 -2.32 11.80
C PHE A 109 0.79 -1.70 10.47
N ASN A 110 1.44 -0.63 10.03
CA ASN A 110 1.15 -0.03 8.74
C ASN A 110 1.48 -0.97 7.57
N SER A 111 2.67 -1.58 7.57
CA SER A 111 3.06 -2.56 6.55
C SER A 111 2.17 -3.81 6.60
N PHE A 112 1.85 -4.30 7.80
CA PHE A 112 0.99 -5.46 7.97
C PHE A 112 -0.40 -5.21 7.42
N ALA A 113 -0.99 -4.02 7.68
CA ALA A 113 -2.25 -3.63 7.07
C ALA A 113 -2.20 -3.67 5.53
N THR A 114 -1.16 -3.07 4.96
CA THR A 114 -0.98 -3.00 3.51
C THR A 114 -0.77 -4.38 2.86
N PHE A 115 -0.03 -5.30 3.49
CA PHE A 115 0.24 -6.61 2.88
C PHE A 115 -0.83 -7.67 3.19
N ALA A 116 -1.43 -7.65 4.38
CA ALA A 116 -2.34 -8.71 4.82
C ALA A 116 -3.81 -8.41 4.51
N PHE A 117 -4.23 -7.14 4.59
CA PHE A 117 -5.65 -6.76 4.56
C PHE A 117 -6.03 -5.85 3.39
N ASN A 118 -5.06 -5.34 2.64
CA ASN A 118 -5.34 -4.51 1.48
C ASN A 118 -5.86 -5.36 0.32
N GLN A 119 -7.04 -4.99 -0.18
CA GLN A 119 -7.71 -5.74 -1.24
C GLN A 119 -6.87 -5.86 -2.53
N ALA A 120 -6.10 -4.83 -2.89
CA ALA A 120 -5.27 -4.90 -4.09
C ALA A 120 -4.14 -5.93 -3.98
N GLN A 121 -3.64 -6.17 -2.77
CA GLN A 121 -2.65 -7.20 -2.53
C GLN A 121 -3.28 -8.60 -2.47
N ILE A 122 -4.37 -8.75 -1.71
CA ILE A 122 -5.08 -10.04 -1.58
C ILE A 122 -5.49 -10.57 -2.96
N GLN A 123 -6.04 -9.71 -3.82
CA GLN A 123 -6.45 -10.10 -5.17
C GLN A 123 -5.29 -10.68 -5.98
N ARG A 124 -4.10 -10.09 -5.90
CA ARG A 124 -2.91 -10.60 -6.58
C ARG A 124 -2.47 -11.96 -6.04
N TYR A 125 -2.60 -12.21 -4.74
CA TYR A 125 -2.28 -13.50 -4.14
C TYR A 125 -3.25 -14.59 -4.61
N MET A 126 -4.53 -14.27 -4.74
CA MET A 126 -5.56 -15.20 -5.20
C MET A 126 -5.44 -15.55 -6.70
N CYS A 127 -4.72 -14.75 -7.48
CA CYS A 127 -4.41 -15.08 -8.88
C CYS A 127 -3.31 -16.14 -9.03
N ILE A 128 -2.62 -16.53 -7.94
CA ILE A 128 -1.53 -17.50 -7.98
C ILE A 128 -2.06 -18.89 -7.65
N HIS A 129 -1.75 -19.86 -8.51
CA HIS A 129 -2.26 -21.24 -8.40
C HIS A 129 -1.85 -21.98 -7.12
N SER A 130 -0.76 -21.59 -6.47
CA SER A 130 -0.22 -22.29 -5.30
C SER A 130 0.07 -21.35 -4.13
N THR A 131 -0.12 -21.86 -2.91
CA THR A 131 0.21 -21.13 -1.67
C THR A 131 1.70 -20.85 -1.55
N ARG A 132 2.55 -21.78 -1.99
CA ARG A 132 4.01 -21.58 -2.05
C ARG A 132 4.36 -20.43 -3.00
N GLY A 133 3.72 -20.37 -4.17
CA GLY A 133 3.89 -19.27 -5.11
C GLY A 133 3.44 -17.92 -4.53
N ALA A 134 2.30 -17.88 -3.84
CA ALA A 134 1.83 -16.66 -3.17
C ALA A 134 2.79 -16.17 -2.09
N LYS A 135 3.34 -17.07 -1.27
CA LYS A 135 4.38 -16.75 -0.27
C LYS A 135 5.66 -16.21 -0.91
N GLN A 136 6.10 -16.80 -2.03
CA GLN A 136 7.25 -16.32 -2.78
C GLN A 136 7.01 -14.93 -3.40
N ALA A 137 5.83 -14.71 -3.99
CA ALA A 137 5.45 -13.40 -4.53
C ALA A 137 5.43 -12.32 -3.45
N LEU A 138 4.89 -12.62 -2.26
CA LEU A 138 4.93 -11.73 -1.10
C LEU A 138 6.37 -11.39 -0.70
N LEU A 139 7.26 -12.38 -0.62
CA LEU A 139 8.66 -12.16 -0.26
C LEU A 139 9.41 -11.29 -1.29
N ILE A 140 9.22 -11.57 -2.58
CA ILE A 140 9.80 -10.78 -3.67
C ILE A 140 9.32 -9.32 -3.59
N ASN A 141 8.03 -9.12 -3.34
CA ASN A 141 7.44 -7.79 -3.19
C ASN A 141 8.01 -7.05 -1.97
N ALA A 142 8.15 -7.73 -0.83
CA ALA A 142 8.71 -7.15 0.39
C ALA A 142 10.18 -6.73 0.20
N VAL A 143 11.01 -7.59 -0.40
CA VAL A 143 12.42 -7.29 -0.70
C VAL A 143 12.53 -6.15 -1.71
N GLY A 144 11.75 -6.21 -2.81
CA GLY A 144 11.74 -5.17 -3.84
C GLY A 144 11.33 -3.80 -3.29
N SER A 145 10.28 -3.76 -2.47
CA SER A 145 9.83 -2.54 -1.79
C SER A 145 10.90 -2.00 -0.83
N GLY A 146 11.55 -2.89 -0.08
CA GLY A 146 12.67 -2.51 0.80
C GLY A 146 13.83 -1.86 0.03
N ILE A 147 14.22 -2.42 -1.11
CA ILE A 147 15.26 -1.85 -1.97
C ILE A 147 14.83 -0.47 -2.50
N LEU A 148 13.59 -0.33 -2.98
CA LEU A 148 13.08 0.96 -3.49
C LEU A 148 13.05 2.04 -2.41
N ILE A 149 12.69 1.69 -1.18
CA ILE A 149 12.73 2.61 -0.03
C ILE A 149 14.18 3.04 0.25
N LEU A 150 15.13 2.10 0.28
CA LEU A 150 16.56 2.39 0.51
C LEU A 150 17.12 3.32 -0.57
N LEU A 151 16.82 3.06 -1.84
CA LEU A 151 17.24 3.91 -2.96
C LEU A 151 16.65 5.32 -2.85
N SER A 152 15.37 5.42 -2.45
CA SER A 152 14.68 6.71 -2.27
C SER A 152 15.25 7.52 -1.11
N VAL A 153 15.57 6.87 0.02
CA VAL A 153 16.29 7.50 1.15
C VAL A 153 17.65 8.01 0.70
N PHE A 154 18.38 7.21 -0.08
CA PHE A 154 19.69 7.61 -0.60
C PHE A 154 19.61 8.82 -1.55
N ILE A 155 18.59 8.89 -2.41
CA ILE A 155 18.29 10.09 -3.21
C ILE A 155 18.03 11.30 -2.30
N GLY A 156 17.25 11.14 -1.21
CA GLY A 156 17.03 12.22 -0.25
C GLY A 156 18.33 12.76 0.37
N ILE A 157 19.28 11.88 0.69
CA ILE A 157 20.63 12.27 1.18
C ILE A 157 21.41 13.04 0.09
N ILE A 158 21.34 12.59 -1.16
CA ILE A 158 21.98 13.26 -2.30
C ILE A 158 21.41 14.67 -2.49
N VAL A 159 20.08 14.80 -2.54
CA VAL A 159 19.39 16.08 -2.69
C VAL A 159 19.77 17.04 -1.57
N TYR A 160 19.79 16.58 -0.32
CA TYR A 160 20.27 17.40 0.80
C TYR A 160 21.72 17.84 0.61
N ALA A 161 22.63 16.92 0.28
CA ALA A 161 24.05 17.23 0.13
C ALA A 161 24.35 18.21 -1.02
N TYR A 162 23.47 18.26 -2.03
CA TYR A 162 23.51 19.22 -3.12
C TYR A 162 23.06 20.61 -2.66
N TYR A 163 21.95 20.70 -1.94
CA TYR A 163 21.38 21.96 -1.44
C TYR A 163 21.86 22.39 -0.04
N ALA A 164 22.89 21.75 0.52
CA ALA A 164 23.34 22.00 1.88
C ALA A 164 23.70 23.49 2.15
N ASP A 165 24.20 24.20 1.13
CA ASP A 165 24.60 25.61 1.22
C ASP A 165 23.53 26.60 0.72
N CYS A 166 22.54 26.12 -0.05
CA CYS A 166 21.45 26.92 -0.61
C CYS A 166 20.21 26.04 -0.75
N ASP A 167 19.29 26.17 0.19
CA ASP A 167 18.03 25.44 0.20
C ASP A 167 16.98 26.14 -0.69
N PRO A 168 16.49 25.50 -1.77
CA PRO A 168 15.59 26.13 -2.74
C PRO A 168 14.20 26.40 -2.15
N TYR A 169 13.78 25.67 -1.12
CA TYR A 169 12.49 25.87 -0.46
C TYR A 169 12.50 27.17 0.36
N THR A 170 13.50 27.34 1.21
CA THR A 170 13.64 28.53 2.07
C THR A 170 14.01 29.77 1.24
N ALA A 171 14.73 29.58 0.13
CA ALA A 171 14.99 30.61 -0.87
C ALA A 171 13.76 30.99 -1.74
N LYS A 172 12.60 30.34 -1.52
CA LYS A 172 11.34 30.53 -2.28
C LYS A 172 11.45 30.28 -3.79
N GLN A 173 12.39 29.44 -4.20
CA GLN A 173 12.50 28.98 -5.60
C GLN A 173 11.48 27.88 -5.91
N ILE A 174 11.09 27.12 -4.89
CA ILE A 174 9.98 26.16 -4.93
C ILE A 174 8.92 26.54 -3.89
N GLN A 175 7.66 26.21 -4.18
CA GLN A 175 6.52 26.57 -3.31
C GLN A 175 6.24 25.48 -2.27
N GLU A 176 6.42 24.21 -2.67
CA GLU A 176 6.12 23.05 -1.85
C GLU A 176 7.35 22.17 -1.65
N ILE A 177 7.52 21.61 -0.45
CA ILE A 177 8.70 20.80 -0.10
C ILE A 177 8.84 19.58 -1.01
N ASP A 178 7.71 18.96 -1.39
CA ASP A 178 7.70 17.76 -2.25
C ASP A 178 8.12 18.06 -3.71
N GLN A 179 8.31 19.33 -4.10
CA GLN A 179 8.87 19.73 -5.39
C GLN A 179 10.40 19.60 -5.47
N ILE A 180 11.08 19.41 -4.33
CA ILE A 180 12.54 19.48 -4.25
C ILE A 180 13.24 18.45 -5.14
N LEU A 181 12.70 17.23 -5.24
CA LEU A 181 13.30 16.18 -6.06
C LEU A 181 13.10 16.44 -7.57
N PRO A 182 11.89 16.74 -8.07
CA PRO A 182 11.73 17.19 -9.46
C PRO A 182 12.60 18.40 -9.83
N TYR A 183 12.71 19.38 -8.91
CA TYR A 183 13.56 20.56 -9.11
C TYR A 183 15.04 20.17 -9.25
N PHE A 184 15.54 19.33 -8.33
CA PHE A 184 16.89 18.77 -8.39
C PHE A 184 17.18 18.02 -9.70
N VAL A 185 16.25 17.19 -10.15
CA VAL A 185 16.38 16.45 -11.41
C VAL A 185 16.52 17.41 -12.57
N MET A 186 15.73 18.48 -12.63
CA MET A 186 15.86 19.46 -13.71
C MET A 186 17.18 20.20 -13.67
N GLU A 187 17.70 20.57 -12.50
CA GLU A 187 19.01 21.23 -12.43
C GLU A 187 20.17 20.31 -12.85
N VAL A 188 20.11 19.04 -12.47
CA VAL A 188 21.25 18.12 -12.57
C VAL A 188 21.21 17.22 -13.82
N LEU A 189 20.04 17.08 -14.47
CA LEU A 189 19.84 16.22 -15.65
C LEU A 189 19.39 16.97 -16.92
N SER A 190 19.04 18.25 -16.85
CA SER A 190 18.53 18.99 -18.03
C SER A 190 19.54 19.12 -19.17
N ASP A 191 20.84 19.12 -18.85
CA ASP A 191 21.95 19.12 -19.80
C ASP A 191 21.98 17.83 -20.65
N LYS A 192 21.45 16.72 -20.12
CA LYS A 192 21.47 15.40 -20.75
C LYS A 192 20.11 15.06 -21.34
N LYS A 193 19.98 15.28 -22.65
CA LYS A 193 18.77 14.96 -23.41
C LYS A 193 18.24 13.56 -23.09
N GLY A 194 16.97 13.47 -22.72
CA GLY A 194 16.28 12.21 -22.43
C GLY A 194 16.24 11.81 -20.95
N LEU A 195 17.24 12.16 -20.13
CA LEU A 195 17.28 11.71 -18.72
C LEU A 195 16.16 12.30 -17.84
N PRO A 196 15.76 13.58 -17.98
CA PRO A 196 14.57 14.08 -17.27
C PRO A 196 13.29 13.32 -17.65
N GLY A 197 13.19 12.87 -18.91
CA GLY A 197 12.10 12.02 -19.39
C GLY A 197 12.10 10.63 -18.73
N VAL A 198 13.28 10.04 -18.51
CA VAL A 198 13.42 8.78 -17.77
C VAL A 198 12.97 8.93 -16.32
N PHE A 199 13.31 10.05 -15.66
CA PHE A 199 12.82 10.36 -14.32
C PHE A 199 11.29 10.48 -14.29
N LEU A 200 10.70 11.24 -15.22
CA LEU A 200 9.24 11.35 -15.33
C LEU A 200 8.59 9.98 -15.55
N ALA A 201 9.14 9.15 -16.45
CA ALA A 201 8.64 7.81 -16.70
C ALA A 201 8.68 6.94 -15.43
N CYS A 202 9.71 7.07 -14.60
CA CYS A 202 9.84 6.39 -13.31
C CYS A 202 8.74 6.84 -12.32
N VAL A 203 8.55 8.14 -12.11
CA VAL A 203 7.54 8.66 -11.18
C VAL A 203 6.12 8.31 -11.65
N PHE A 204 5.88 8.36 -12.96
CA PHE A 204 4.62 7.90 -13.55
C PHE A 204 4.40 6.41 -13.33
N SER A 205 5.40 5.57 -13.60
CA SER A 205 5.30 4.11 -13.44
C SER A 205 4.88 3.70 -12.02
N GLY A 206 5.46 4.30 -10.98
CA GLY A 206 5.05 4.03 -9.60
C GLY A 206 3.62 4.47 -9.27
N SER A 207 3.19 5.58 -9.87
CA SER A 207 1.85 6.13 -9.63
C SER A 207 0.76 5.35 -10.37
N LEU A 208 1.01 5.02 -11.63
CA LEU A 208 0.11 4.27 -12.50
C LEU A 208 -0.16 2.87 -11.95
N SER A 209 0.86 2.11 -11.54
CA SER A 209 0.70 0.76 -10.96
C SER A 209 -0.19 0.76 -9.71
N THR A 210 -0.07 1.80 -8.89
CA THR A 210 -0.83 1.92 -7.64
C THR A 210 -2.27 2.34 -7.89
N ILE A 211 -2.50 3.32 -8.76
CA ILE A 211 -3.85 3.81 -9.08
C ILE A 211 -4.62 2.74 -9.85
N SER A 212 -4.00 2.06 -10.83
CA SER A 212 -4.67 1.02 -11.62
C SER A 212 -5.15 -0.15 -10.75
N SER A 213 -4.28 -0.64 -9.87
CA SER A 213 -4.60 -1.71 -8.94
C SER A 213 -5.68 -1.28 -7.95
N GLY A 214 -5.58 -0.06 -7.41
CA GLY A 214 -6.59 0.46 -6.48
C GLY A 214 -7.97 0.65 -7.12
N LEU A 215 -8.05 1.17 -8.35
CA LEU A 215 -9.32 1.34 -9.07
C LEU A 215 -9.96 -0.01 -9.36
N ASN A 216 -9.17 -0.98 -9.84
CA ASN A 216 -9.64 -2.33 -10.11
C ASN A 216 -10.18 -3.01 -8.84
N SER A 217 -9.42 -2.92 -7.74
CA SER A 217 -9.83 -3.54 -6.47
C SER A 217 -11.06 -2.90 -5.86
N LEU A 218 -11.19 -1.58 -5.94
CA LEU A 218 -12.36 -0.87 -5.44
C LEU A 218 -13.61 -1.17 -6.31
N ALA A 219 -13.44 -1.26 -7.63
CA ALA A 219 -14.53 -1.67 -8.51
C ALA A 219 -15.00 -3.10 -8.19
N ALA A 220 -14.06 -4.02 -7.92
CA ALA A 220 -14.37 -5.39 -7.51
C ALA A 220 -15.11 -5.42 -6.15
N VAL A 221 -14.66 -4.65 -5.15
CA VAL A 221 -15.32 -4.56 -3.83
C VAL A 221 -16.76 -4.04 -3.96
N ILE A 222 -16.99 -3.01 -4.76
CA ILE A 222 -18.34 -2.48 -4.97
C ILE A 222 -19.25 -3.53 -5.64
N ILE A 223 -18.73 -4.32 -6.58
CA ILE A 223 -19.51 -5.34 -7.26
C ILE A 223 -19.79 -6.54 -6.33
N GLU A 224 -18.77 -7.08 -5.67
CA GLU A 224 -18.90 -8.29 -4.86
C GLU A 224 -19.60 -7.99 -3.52
N ASP A 225 -19.19 -6.96 -2.80
CA ASP A 225 -19.66 -6.73 -1.43
C ASP A 225 -21.00 -5.97 -1.40
N PHE A 226 -21.15 -4.96 -2.27
CA PHE A 226 -22.38 -4.15 -2.28
C PHE A 226 -23.42 -4.68 -3.27
N TYR A 227 -23.07 -4.84 -4.55
CA TYR A 227 -24.07 -5.21 -5.56
C TYR A 227 -24.53 -6.66 -5.44
N LYS A 228 -23.58 -7.61 -5.30
CA LYS A 228 -23.92 -9.03 -5.14
C LYS A 228 -24.26 -9.36 -3.70
N GLY A 229 -23.42 -8.96 -2.75
CA GLY A 229 -23.60 -9.22 -1.32
C GLY A 229 -24.82 -8.52 -0.74
N LEU A 230 -24.77 -7.19 -0.61
CA LEU A 230 -25.82 -6.43 0.08
C LEU A 230 -27.15 -6.40 -0.68
N MET A 231 -27.14 -6.29 -2.01
CA MET A 231 -28.39 -6.25 -2.81
C MET A 231 -28.87 -7.64 -3.28
N GLY A 232 -28.11 -8.71 -3.05
CA GLY A 232 -28.49 -10.08 -3.43
C GLY A 232 -28.64 -10.31 -4.94
N ARG A 233 -28.07 -9.46 -5.78
CA ARG A 233 -28.27 -9.51 -7.23
C ARG A 233 -27.21 -10.36 -7.91
N LYS A 234 -27.62 -11.18 -8.87
CA LYS A 234 -26.70 -11.95 -9.72
C LYS A 234 -26.32 -11.13 -10.96
N LEU A 235 -25.05 -11.21 -11.35
CA LEU A 235 -24.52 -10.62 -12.58
C LEU A 235 -23.92 -11.72 -13.44
N THR A 236 -24.08 -11.59 -14.75
CA THR A 236 -23.31 -12.39 -15.71
C THR A 236 -21.90 -11.82 -15.84
N ASP A 237 -20.91 -12.67 -16.10
CA ASP A 237 -19.49 -12.27 -16.17
C ASP A 237 -19.24 -11.12 -17.17
N GLN A 238 -19.91 -11.14 -18.32
CA GLN A 238 -19.82 -10.08 -19.32
C GLN A 238 -20.34 -8.72 -18.80
N ARG A 239 -21.48 -8.74 -18.09
CA ARG A 239 -22.05 -7.52 -17.49
C ARG A 239 -21.22 -7.04 -16.32
N GLN A 240 -20.67 -7.95 -15.51
CA GLN A 240 -19.75 -7.62 -14.44
C GLN A 240 -18.50 -6.90 -14.97
N GLY A 241 -17.89 -7.44 -16.04
CA GLY A 241 -16.76 -6.79 -16.70
C GLY A 241 -17.12 -5.37 -17.17
N PHE A 242 -18.26 -5.20 -17.85
CA PHE A 242 -18.70 -3.88 -18.32
C PHE A 242 -18.95 -2.88 -17.19
N ILE A 243 -19.65 -3.30 -16.12
CA ILE A 243 -19.91 -2.48 -14.94
C ILE A 243 -18.60 -2.09 -14.25
N ALA A 244 -17.65 -3.02 -14.12
CA ALA A 244 -16.35 -2.74 -13.54
C ALA A 244 -15.59 -1.66 -14.31
N LYS A 245 -15.67 -1.64 -15.65
CA LYS A 245 -15.06 -0.59 -16.48
C LYS A 245 -15.68 0.79 -16.23
N ILE A 246 -17.02 0.86 -16.23
CA ILE A 246 -17.74 2.12 -15.93
C ILE A 246 -17.35 2.63 -14.53
N LEU A 247 -17.34 1.72 -13.57
CA LEU A 247 -17.04 2.06 -12.18
C LEU A 247 -15.60 2.55 -12.02
N SER A 248 -14.63 1.92 -12.69
CA SER A 248 -13.25 2.41 -12.74
C SER A 248 -13.15 3.84 -13.30
N VAL A 249 -13.98 4.20 -14.30
CA VAL A 249 -14.02 5.57 -14.84
C VAL A 249 -14.58 6.56 -13.80
N ILE A 250 -15.71 6.23 -13.17
CA ILE A 250 -16.32 7.07 -12.13
C ILE A 250 -15.36 7.28 -10.96
N LEU A 251 -14.75 6.20 -10.47
CA LEU A 251 -13.77 6.24 -9.38
C LEU A 251 -12.53 7.05 -9.78
N GLY A 252 -12.06 6.96 -11.03
CA GLY A 252 -10.99 7.79 -11.55
C GLY A 252 -11.31 9.29 -11.50
N VAL A 253 -12.53 9.68 -11.87
CA VAL A 253 -13.02 11.06 -11.72
C VAL A 253 -13.04 11.49 -10.25
N CYS A 254 -13.54 10.65 -9.35
CA CYS A 254 -13.50 10.92 -7.91
C CYS A 254 -12.07 11.09 -7.38
N VAL A 255 -11.12 10.28 -7.85
CA VAL A 255 -9.70 10.40 -7.48
C VAL A 255 -9.12 11.75 -7.93
N MET A 256 -9.44 12.21 -9.15
CA MET A 256 -9.02 13.53 -9.64
C MET A 256 -9.60 14.66 -8.78
N LEU A 257 -10.89 14.61 -8.44
CA LEU A 257 -11.53 15.61 -7.57
C LEU A 257 -10.94 15.62 -6.16
N LEU A 258 -10.74 14.45 -5.55
CA LEU A 258 -10.15 14.33 -4.21
C LEU A 258 -8.68 14.76 -4.16
N THR A 259 -7.98 14.77 -5.30
CA THR A 259 -6.60 15.27 -5.38
C THR A 259 -6.53 16.75 -5.00
N TYR A 260 -7.60 17.52 -5.21
CA TYR A 260 -7.69 18.90 -4.75
C TYR A 260 -7.64 19.02 -3.22
N VAL A 261 -8.34 18.14 -2.50
CA VAL A 261 -8.29 18.13 -1.05
C VAL A 261 -6.88 17.75 -0.56
N VAL A 262 -6.25 16.80 -1.25
CA VAL A 262 -4.90 16.33 -0.91
C VAL A 262 -3.86 17.45 -0.98
N SER A 263 -3.95 18.38 -1.95
CA SER A 263 -2.96 19.46 -2.07
C SER A 263 -2.90 20.37 -0.84
N HIS A 264 -3.89 20.30 0.06
CA HIS A 264 -3.92 21.06 1.30
C HIS A 264 -3.48 20.27 2.55
N LEU A 265 -3.18 18.97 2.43
CA LEU A 265 -2.77 18.14 3.58
C LEU A 265 -1.30 18.34 3.99
N GLY A 266 -0.51 19.08 3.20
CA GLY A 266 0.94 19.27 3.38
C GLY A 266 1.75 18.15 2.75
N SER A 267 2.82 17.72 3.43
CA SER A 267 3.72 16.71 2.86
C SER A 267 3.00 15.42 2.46
N ILE A 268 3.19 15.04 1.20
CA ILE A 268 2.56 13.88 0.56
C ILE A 268 2.78 12.60 1.37
N LEU A 269 4.01 12.37 1.84
CA LEU A 269 4.37 11.16 2.59
C LEU A 269 3.61 11.08 3.93
N SER A 270 3.60 12.17 4.69
CA SER A 270 2.90 12.20 5.98
C SER A 270 1.39 12.06 5.80
N ALA A 271 0.80 12.71 4.79
CA ALA A 271 -0.61 12.57 4.47
C ALA A 271 -0.97 11.13 4.12
N ALA A 272 -0.16 10.46 3.28
CA ALA A 272 -0.37 9.07 2.88
C ALA A 272 -0.37 8.12 4.07
N LEU A 273 0.69 8.18 4.89
CA LEU A 273 0.84 7.30 6.05
C LEU A 273 -0.22 7.56 7.12
N SER A 274 -0.61 8.83 7.32
CA SER A 274 -1.71 9.17 8.23
C SER A 274 -3.03 8.54 7.79
N ILE A 275 -3.39 8.67 6.52
CA ILE A 275 -4.66 8.16 6.00
C ILE A 275 -4.69 6.63 6.01
N PHE A 276 -3.57 5.97 5.68
CA PHE A 276 -3.46 4.52 5.84
C PHE A 276 -3.69 4.10 7.29
N GLY A 277 -3.06 4.77 8.26
CA GLY A 277 -3.26 4.42 9.67
C GLY A 277 -4.69 4.66 10.16
N VAL A 278 -5.33 5.76 9.74
CA VAL A 278 -6.70 6.12 10.15
C VAL A 278 -7.75 5.18 9.55
N LEU A 279 -7.58 4.77 8.29
CA LEU A 279 -8.60 3.98 7.58
C LEU A 279 -8.30 2.48 7.55
N GLU A 280 -7.06 2.08 7.27
CA GLU A 280 -6.68 0.66 7.23
C GLU A 280 -6.51 0.08 8.65
N GLY A 281 -6.11 0.90 9.63
CA GLY A 281 -5.92 0.49 11.02
C GLY A 281 -7.16 -0.14 11.67
N PRO A 282 -8.34 0.52 11.67
CA PRO A 282 -9.57 -0.06 12.21
C PRO A 282 -10.00 -1.35 11.48
N ASN A 283 -9.84 -1.39 10.15
CA ASN A 283 -10.17 -2.58 9.35
C ASN A 283 -9.30 -3.79 9.77
N MET A 284 -7.99 -3.58 9.83
CA MET A 284 -7.05 -4.58 10.35
C MET A 284 -7.40 -5.01 11.78
N GLY A 285 -7.81 -4.06 12.64
CA GLY A 285 -8.21 -4.36 14.02
C GLY A 285 -9.38 -5.34 14.11
N VAL A 286 -10.36 -5.24 13.20
CA VAL A 286 -11.50 -6.16 13.15
C VAL A 286 -11.06 -7.58 12.77
N PHE A 287 -10.18 -7.70 11.76
CA PHE A 287 -9.62 -9.00 11.38
C PHE A 287 -8.81 -9.63 12.52
N ILE A 288 -7.93 -8.85 13.16
CA ILE A 288 -7.13 -9.31 14.30
C ILE A 288 -8.05 -9.75 15.44
N LEU A 289 -9.10 -8.99 15.74
CA LEU A 289 -10.10 -9.34 16.75
C LEU A 289 -10.76 -10.69 16.41
N GLY A 290 -11.21 -10.87 15.17
CA GLY A 290 -11.90 -12.09 14.73
C GLY A 290 -11.02 -13.34 14.74
N PHE A 291 -9.77 -13.24 14.31
CA PHE A 291 -8.88 -14.40 14.21
C PHE A 291 -8.26 -14.79 15.55
N LEU A 292 -7.91 -13.82 16.41
CA LEU A 292 -7.18 -14.08 17.65
C LEU A 292 -8.08 -14.29 18.87
N PHE A 293 -9.29 -13.74 18.86
CA PHE A 293 -10.20 -13.76 20.01
C PHE A 293 -11.49 -14.50 19.66
N PRO A 294 -11.58 -15.83 19.92
CA PRO A 294 -12.77 -16.62 19.59
C PRO A 294 -14.03 -16.17 20.35
N GLN A 295 -13.86 -15.34 21.39
CA GLN A 295 -14.95 -14.77 22.19
C GLN A 295 -15.57 -13.53 21.53
N ALA A 296 -14.97 -13.01 20.45
CA ALA A 296 -15.46 -11.83 19.76
C ALA A 296 -16.74 -12.14 18.99
N ASN A 297 -17.73 -11.24 19.05
CA ASN A 297 -18.98 -11.36 18.31
C ASN A 297 -19.18 -10.18 17.34
N ARG A 298 -20.16 -10.29 16.45
CA ARG A 298 -20.47 -9.25 15.45
C ARG A 298 -20.71 -7.86 16.07
N ARG A 299 -21.36 -7.79 17.24
CA ARG A 299 -21.67 -6.52 17.92
C ARG A 299 -20.39 -5.86 18.45
N GLY A 300 -19.50 -6.64 19.07
CA GLY A 300 -18.21 -6.16 19.54
C GLY A 300 -17.30 -5.73 18.39
N ALA A 301 -17.23 -6.52 17.32
CA ALA A 301 -16.48 -6.14 16.12
C ALA A 301 -16.95 -4.80 15.53
N LEU A 302 -18.27 -4.62 15.38
CA LEU A 302 -18.85 -3.37 14.86
C LEU A 302 -18.59 -2.18 15.81
N ALA A 303 -18.80 -2.35 17.11
CA ALA A 303 -18.57 -1.31 18.10
C ALA A 303 -17.09 -0.90 18.16
N GLY A 304 -16.18 -1.88 18.14
CA GLY A 304 -14.74 -1.64 18.08
C GLY A 304 -14.32 -0.87 16.83
N PHE A 305 -14.83 -1.29 15.66
CA PHE A 305 -14.57 -0.60 14.38
C PHE A 305 -15.02 0.86 14.41
N ILE A 306 -16.28 1.13 14.76
CA ILE A 306 -16.86 2.48 14.77
C ILE A 306 -16.13 3.36 15.79
N THR A 307 -15.86 2.86 16.99
CA THR A 307 -15.18 3.62 18.05
C THR A 307 -13.75 3.97 17.63
N SER A 308 -13.02 3.01 17.06
CA SER A 308 -11.66 3.23 16.56
C SER A 308 -11.64 4.23 15.41
N LEU A 309 -12.53 4.08 14.42
CA LEU A 309 -12.61 5.00 13.29
C LEU A 309 -12.94 6.43 13.74
N ALA A 310 -13.91 6.60 14.64
CA ALA A 310 -14.28 7.91 15.19
C ALA A 310 -13.11 8.55 15.95
N LEU A 311 -12.42 7.79 16.80
CA LEU A 311 -11.26 8.27 17.55
C LEU A 311 -10.10 8.67 16.61
N GLN A 312 -9.80 7.86 15.61
CA GLN A 312 -8.73 8.17 14.66
C GLN A 312 -9.05 9.39 13.79
N LEU A 313 -10.30 9.52 13.32
CA LEU A 313 -10.74 10.70 12.58
C LEU A 313 -10.66 11.96 13.45
N TRP A 314 -11.04 11.87 14.73
CA TRP A 314 -10.90 12.97 15.68
C TRP A 314 -9.44 13.41 15.82
N ILE A 315 -8.53 12.47 16.09
CA ILE A 315 -7.09 12.75 16.26
C ILE A 315 -6.50 13.34 14.97
N PHE A 316 -6.82 12.74 13.82
CA PHE A 316 -6.33 13.19 12.52
C PHE A 316 -6.80 14.61 12.17
N LEU A 317 -8.09 14.90 12.32
CA LEU A 317 -8.64 16.23 12.03
C LEU A 317 -8.08 17.27 13.01
N GLY A 318 -8.01 16.96 14.30
CA GLY A 318 -7.40 17.82 15.30
C GLY A 318 -5.92 18.13 15.01
N ALA A 319 -5.16 17.16 14.49
CA ALA A 319 -3.78 17.35 14.04
C ALA A 319 -3.66 18.27 12.82
N GLN A 320 -4.65 18.32 11.94
CA GLN A 320 -4.69 19.26 10.82
C GLN A 320 -4.96 20.69 11.30
N PHE A 321 -5.92 20.89 12.23
CA PHE A 321 -6.24 22.21 12.77
C PHE A 321 -5.13 22.80 13.63
N THR A 322 -4.42 21.98 14.41
CA THR A 322 -3.32 22.41 15.29
C THR A 322 -1.94 22.44 14.61
N LYS A 323 -1.87 22.16 13.30
CA LYS A 323 -0.60 22.07 12.54
C LYS A 323 0.28 23.31 12.69
N LYS A 324 -0.29 24.51 12.74
CA LYS A 324 0.44 25.78 12.92
C LYS A 324 0.98 26.00 14.35
N GLN A 325 0.35 25.38 15.35
CA GLN A 325 0.70 25.53 16.76
C GLN A 325 1.74 24.49 17.21
N ARG A 326 1.93 23.42 16.43
CA ARG A 326 2.94 22.38 16.70
C ARG A 326 4.33 22.93 16.40
N LYS A 327 5.21 22.92 17.40
CA LYS A 327 6.65 23.16 17.19
C LYS A 327 7.21 22.00 16.35
N SER A 328 7.37 22.21 15.05
CA SER A 328 8.15 21.31 14.21
C SER A 328 9.62 21.66 14.39
N PHE A 329 10.37 20.82 15.09
CA PHE A 329 11.83 20.95 15.12
C PHE A 329 12.38 20.50 13.77
N SER A 330 12.51 21.43 12.83
CA SER A 330 13.22 21.21 11.58
C SER A 330 14.70 21.52 11.79
N LEU A 331 15.58 20.61 11.39
CA LEU A 331 17.02 20.89 11.37
C LEU A 331 17.30 22.11 10.48
N PRO A 332 18.28 22.95 10.84
CA PRO A 332 18.55 24.20 10.14
C PRO A 332 18.89 23.96 8.66
N LEU A 333 18.42 24.88 7.83
CA LEU A 333 18.69 24.99 6.40
C LEU A 333 19.48 26.27 6.15
N SER A 334 20.33 26.29 5.12
CA SER A 334 21.19 27.43 4.80
C SER A 334 20.74 28.10 3.49
N ILE A 335 20.81 29.44 3.45
CA ILE A 335 20.59 30.26 2.26
C ILE A 335 21.89 30.99 1.87
N ALA A 336 23.00 30.69 2.55
CA ALA A 336 24.23 31.51 2.51
C ALA A 336 24.83 31.68 1.11
N LYS A 337 24.59 30.74 0.18
CA LYS A 337 25.10 30.80 -1.20
C LYS A 337 24.01 30.89 -2.27
N CYS A 338 22.79 31.30 -1.91
CA CYS A 338 21.73 31.46 -2.91
C CYS A 338 21.92 32.77 -3.70
N THR A 339 22.01 32.68 -5.03
CA THR A 339 22.31 33.81 -5.92
C THR A 339 21.10 34.67 -6.32
N ASN A 340 19.87 34.26 -5.96
CA ASN A 340 18.63 34.93 -6.35
C ASN A 340 17.63 35.02 -5.17
N VAL A 341 18.09 35.43 -3.99
CA VAL A 341 17.13 35.83 -2.94
C VAL A 341 16.55 37.17 -3.39
N THR A 342 15.33 37.16 -3.94
CA THR A 342 14.57 38.40 -4.16
C THR A 342 14.59 39.17 -2.85
N ASN A 343 15.05 40.43 -2.89
CA ASN A 343 15.22 41.35 -1.76
C ASN A 343 13.99 41.37 -0.85
N SER A 344 13.88 40.35 -0.01
CA SER A 344 13.10 40.36 1.20
C SER A 344 14.06 41.04 2.15
N THR A 345 13.73 42.27 2.53
CA THR A 345 14.39 43.00 3.59
C THR A 345 14.85 42.01 4.65
N LEU A 346 16.17 41.91 4.80
CA LEU A 346 16.78 41.40 6.01
C LEU A 346 16.23 42.29 7.13
N GLU A 347 15.08 41.94 7.69
CA GLU A 347 14.89 42.15 9.11
C GLU A 347 15.94 41.26 9.76
N GLU A 348 17.16 41.79 9.85
CA GLU A 348 18.10 41.41 10.87
C GLU A 348 17.37 41.63 12.20
N THR A 349 16.59 40.65 12.62
CA THR A 349 16.42 40.41 14.04
C THR A 349 17.81 39.99 14.52
N THR A 350 18.64 40.99 14.79
CA THR A 350 19.77 40.89 15.70
C THR A 350 19.19 40.43 17.03
N THR A 351 18.96 39.13 17.12
CA THR A 351 18.87 38.44 18.40
C THR A 351 20.28 38.47 18.96
N THR A 352 20.63 39.63 19.52
CA THR A 352 21.60 39.66 20.60
C THR A 352 21.09 38.66 21.62
N TRP A 353 21.74 37.50 21.68
CA TRP A 353 21.54 36.54 22.75
C TRP A 353 22.07 37.19 24.02
N THR A 354 21.30 38.11 24.61
CA THR A 354 21.45 38.41 26.02
C THR A 354 21.13 37.12 26.75
N LEU A 355 22.17 36.54 27.37
CA LEU A 355 22.06 35.49 28.39
C LEU A 355 21.32 36.06 29.60
N THR A 356 20.04 36.36 29.43
CA THR A 356 19.09 36.46 30.53
C THR A 356 18.46 35.09 30.65
N SER A 357 18.96 34.31 31.60
CA SER A 357 18.39 33.05 32.06
C SER A 357 17.05 33.30 32.76
N THR A 358 16.06 33.82 32.05
CA THR A 358 14.66 33.62 32.43
C THR A 358 14.24 32.34 31.75
N ILE A 359 14.34 31.23 32.50
CA ILE A 359 13.64 29.98 32.22
C ILE A 359 12.23 30.37 31.78
N PRO A 360 11.81 30.11 30.52
CA PRO A 360 10.42 30.32 30.15
C PRO A 360 9.62 29.37 31.04
N THR A 361 8.96 29.94 32.06
CA THR A 361 7.99 29.24 32.90
C THR A 361 7.15 28.38 31.99
N ALA A 362 7.17 27.07 32.23
CA ALA A 362 6.52 26.05 31.43
C ALA A 362 5.14 26.55 31.00
N LEU A 363 5.02 26.99 29.74
CA LEU A 363 3.75 27.26 29.08
C LEU A 363 2.92 26.00 29.34
N LYS A 364 1.82 26.13 30.09
CA LYS A 364 0.84 25.06 30.31
C LYS A 364 0.58 24.42 28.96
N ARG A 365 1.17 23.25 28.72
CA ARG A 365 0.96 22.48 27.49
C ARG A 365 -0.51 22.10 27.50
N ASP A 366 -1.26 22.62 26.53
CA ASP A 366 -2.64 22.19 26.35
C ASP A 366 -2.63 20.68 26.05
N PRO A 367 -3.22 19.83 26.91
CA PRO A 367 -3.19 18.38 26.72
C PRO A 367 -3.81 17.94 25.39
N PHE A 368 -4.70 18.74 24.80
CA PHE A 368 -5.25 18.48 23.47
C PHE A 368 -4.22 18.67 22.36
N ILE A 369 -3.36 19.68 22.46
CA ILE A 369 -2.27 19.91 21.48
C ILE A 369 -1.26 18.76 21.53
N ASP A 370 -0.99 18.23 22.72
CA ASP A 370 -0.11 17.07 22.89
C ASP A 370 -0.73 15.80 22.27
N LEU A 371 -2.03 15.57 22.42
CA LEU A 371 -2.72 14.45 21.75
C LEU A 371 -2.67 14.55 20.22
N TYR A 372 -2.86 15.75 19.68
CA TYR A 372 -2.77 16.00 18.23
C TYR A 372 -1.34 16.04 17.69
N SER A 373 -0.34 15.99 18.57
CA SER A 373 1.07 15.90 18.20
C SER A 373 1.57 14.47 18.04
N VAL A 374 0.74 13.45 18.32
CA VAL A 374 1.07 12.05 18.08
C VAL A 374 1.50 11.85 16.62
N SER A 375 2.61 11.13 16.42
CA SER A 375 3.11 10.84 15.10
C SER A 375 2.14 9.94 14.34
N TYR A 376 1.93 10.28 13.07
CA TYR A 376 1.06 9.54 12.16
C TYR A 376 1.40 8.07 12.01
N ILE A 377 2.64 7.67 12.30
CA ILE A 377 3.06 6.26 12.23
C ILE A 377 2.40 5.41 13.33
N TRP A 378 1.97 6.02 14.44
CA TRP A 378 1.29 5.33 15.53
C TRP A 378 -0.21 5.11 15.29
N TYR A 379 -0.80 5.79 14.30
CA TYR A 379 -2.25 5.74 14.08
C TYR A 379 -2.76 4.31 13.85
N SER A 380 -2.06 3.51 13.03
CA SER A 380 -2.43 2.11 12.79
C SER A 380 -2.42 1.26 14.06
N ALA A 381 -1.40 1.44 14.91
CA ALA A 381 -1.27 0.69 16.15
C ALA A 381 -2.36 1.07 17.16
N ILE A 382 -2.59 2.38 17.35
CA ILE A 382 -3.65 2.89 18.23
C ILE A 382 -5.02 2.43 17.73
N ALA A 383 -5.24 2.44 16.41
CA ALA A 383 -6.48 1.99 15.80
C ALA A 383 -6.76 0.51 16.10
N VAL A 384 -5.79 -0.38 15.87
CA VAL A 384 -5.92 -1.81 16.17
C VAL A 384 -6.17 -2.05 17.65
N SER A 385 -5.37 -1.42 18.53
CA SER A 385 -5.55 -1.55 19.96
C SER A 385 -6.95 -1.12 20.41
N THR A 386 -7.47 -0.03 19.84
CA THR A 386 -8.82 0.46 20.17
C THR A 386 -9.89 -0.54 19.72
N VAL A 387 -9.79 -1.09 18.51
CA VAL A 387 -10.77 -2.10 18.02
C VAL A 387 -10.73 -3.34 18.90
N VAL A 388 -9.54 -3.85 19.24
CA VAL A 388 -9.39 -5.07 20.03
C VAL A 388 -9.93 -4.86 21.45
N LEU A 389 -9.56 -3.76 22.11
CA LEU A 389 -10.00 -3.47 23.48
C LEU A 389 -11.52 -3.30 23.57
N VAL A 390 -12.08 -2.40 22.76
CA VAL A 390 -13.52 -2.14 22.74
C VAL A 390 -14.28 -3.37 22.28
N GLY A 391 -13.75 -4.07 21.27
CA GLY A 391 -14.35 -5.26 20.69
C GLY A 391 -14.46 -6.41 21.69
N ILE A 392 -13.44 -6.65 22.51
CA ILE A 392 -13.48 -7.65 23.58
C ILE A 392 -14.48 -7.25 24.66
N ILE A 393 -14.43 -6.00 25.14
CA ILE A 393 -15.33 -5.51 26.20
C ILE A 393 -16.79 -5.65 25.77
N VAL A 394 -17.14 -5.13 24.59
CA VAL A 394 -18.51 -5.20 24.08
C VAL A 394 -18.90 -6.64 23.79
N SER A 395 -18.00 -7.47 23.25
CA SER A 395 -18.32 -8.88 23.00
C SER A 395 -18.64 -9.64 24.29
N TYR A 396 -17.95 -9.34 25.38
CA TYR A 396 -18.23 -9.92 26.69
C TYR A 396 -19.59 -9.45 27.24
N LEU A 397 -19.89 -8.15 27.11
CA LEU A 397 -21.16 -7.57 27.59
C LEU A 397 -22.37 -8.04 26.77
N THR A 398 -22.21 -8.29 25.47
CA THR A 398 -23.30 -8.70 24.58
C THR A 398 -23.30 -10.19 24.28
N ARG A 399 -22.62 -11.00 25.10
CA ARG A 399 -22.47 -12.43 24.88
C ARG A 399 -23.85 -13.10 24.91
N SER A 400 -24.31 -13.56 23.75
CA SER A 400 -25.44 -14.48 23.65
C SER A 400 -24.97 -15.89 24.02
N LEU A 401 -25.85 -16.68 24.64
CA LEU A 401 -25.58 -18.09 24.98
C LEU A 401 -25.61 -19.02 23.75
N GLU A 402 -26.16 -18.56 22.63
CA GLU A 402 -26.10 -19.31 21.36
C GLU A 402 -24.71 -19.13 20.73
N SER A 403 -23.91 -20.20 20.75
CA SER A 403 -22.64 -20.26 20.04
C SER A 403 -22.94 -20.39 18.55
N GLU A 404 -22.55 -19.38 17.77
CA GLU A 404 -22.49 -19.53 16.32
C GLU A 404 -21.37 -20.53 16.00
N GLU A 405 -21.64 -21.54 15.16
CA GLU A 405 -20.60 -22.48 14.72
C GLU A 405 -19.60 -21.72 13.84
N ILE A 406 -18.40 -21.49 14.36
CA ILE A 406 -17.32 -20.82 13.62
C ILE A 406 -16.39 -21.89 13.04
N ASP A 407 -16.02 -21.76 11.75
CA ASP A 407 -15.04 -22.67 11.15
C ASP A 407 -13.68 -22.52 11.88
N PRO A 408 -13.18 -23.59 12.54
CA PRO A 408 -11.93 -23.53 13.28
C PRO A 408 -10.72 -23.18 12.41
N LYS A 409 -10.79 -23.33 11.07
CA LYS A 409 -9.71 -22.91 10.16
C LYS A 409 -9.51 -21.39 10.10
N LEU A 410 -10.51 -20.61 10.52
CA LEU A 410 -10.49 -19.15 10.48
C LEU A 410 -9.96 -18.53 11.77
N ILE A 411 -9.78 -19.33 12.83
CA ILE A 411 -9.34 -18.86 14.14
C ILE A 411 -7.91 -19.34 14.38
N ILE A 412 -7.06 -18.43 14.86
CA ILE A 412 -5.75 -18.75 15.41
C ILE A 412 -5.76 -18.18 16.84
N PRO A 413 -6.20 -18.96 17.84
CA PRO A 413 -6.37 -18.45 19.18
C PRO A 413 -5.08 -17.80 19.67
N ILE A 414 -5.17 -16.60 20.27
CA ILE A 414 -3.98 -15.93 20.83
C ILE A 414 -3.28 -16.82 21.87
N SER A 415 -4.06 -17.68 22.53
CA SER A 415 -3.58 -18.71 23.42
C SER A 415 -2.57 -19.63 22.72
N ASP A 416 -2.83 -20.10 21.50
CA ASP A 416 -1.94 -21.02 20.78
C ASP A 416 -0.64 -20.33 20.34
N VAL A 417 -0.74 -19.05 19.95
CA VAL A 417 0.41 -18.20 19.61
C VAL A 417 1.30 -17.96 20.83
N CYS A 418 0.72 -17.58 21.97
CA CYS A 418 1.45 -17.33 23.20
C CYS A 418 1.92 -18.63 23.89
N TYR A 419 1.19 -19.74 23.75
CA TYR A 419 1.53 -21.04 24.35
C TYR A 419 2.69 -21.75 23.64
N CYS A 420 3.02 -21.41 22.39
CA CYS A 420 4.25 -21.90 21.74
C CYS A 420 5.53 -21.42 22.46
N LEU A 421 5.45 -20.37 23.29
CA LEU A 421 6.55 -19.85 24.09
C LEU A 421 6.58 -20.42 25.53
N LEU A 422 5.59 -21.22 25.93
CA LEU A 422 5.44 -21.75 27.28
C LEU A 422 5.81 -23.25 27.37
N PRO A 423 6.43 -23.72 28.48
CA PRO A 423 6.76 -25.13 28.68
C PRO A 423 5.52 -26.05 28.63
N LYS A 424 5.67 -27.24 28.03
CA LYS A 424 4.58 -28.21 27.75
C LYS A 424 3.64 -28.53 28.93
N GLN A 425 4.09 -28.36 30.17
CA GLN A 425 3.29 -28.65 31.38
C GLN A 425 2.13 -27.68 31.61
N TRP A 426 2.23 -26.44 31.14
CA TRP A 426 1.18 -25.42 31.30
C TRP A 426 0.16 -25.43 30.15
N ARG A 427 0.46 -26.16 29.05
CA ARG A 427 -0.34 -26.21 27.82
C ARG A 427 -1.68 -26.92 27.99
N LYS A 428 -1.77 -27.92 28.88
CA LYS A 428 -2.94 -28.81 29.02
C LYS A 428 -4.15 -28.24 29.78
N ARG A 429 -4.06 -27.04 30.37
CA ARG A 429 -5.01 -26.63 31.42
C ARG A 429 -6.01 -25.52 31.04
N ARG A 430 -5.87 -24.88 29.87
CA ARG A 430 -6.72 -23.74 29.48
C ARG A 430 -6.85 -23.59 27.96
N GLU A 431 -7.52 -24.55 27.31
CA GLU A 431 -8.05 -24.41 25.95
C GLU A 431 -9.49 -23.91 26.08
N CYS A 432 -9.72 -22.63 25.78
CA CYS A 432 -11.04 -22.03 25.88
C CYS A 432 -11.88 -22.41 24.66
N GLY A 433 -12.83 -23.34 24.85
CA GLY A 433 -14.10 -23.34 24.12
C GLY A 433 -14.14 -23.89 22.70
N ILE A 434 -13.12 -24.62 22.25
CA ILE A 434 -13.19 -25.42 21.02
C ILE A 434 -13.24 -26.89 21.45
N GLU A 435 -14.28 -27.63 21.07
CA GLU A 435 -14.38 -29.06 21.40
C GLU A 435 -13.19 -29.84 20.81
N ASP A 436 -12.42 -30.44 21.73
CA ASP A 436 -11.07 -30.99 21.54
C ASP A 436 -10.93 -32.08 20.47
N GLU A 437 -11.99 -32.84 20.18
CA GLU A 437 -11.87 -34.03 19.32
C GLU A 437 -11.88 -33.71 17.82
N ALA A 438 -12.61 -32.68 17.40
CA ALA A 438 -12.68 -32.27 15.99
C ALA A 438 -11.41 -31.51 15.56
N TYR A 439 -10.82 -30.75 16.47
CA TYR A 439 -9.61 -29.95 16.23
C TYR A 439 -8.35 -30.84 16.14
N ARG A 440 -8.17 -31.78 17.08
CA ARG A 440 -7.04 -32.74 17.06
C ARG A 440 -7.04 -33.67 15.84
N LYS A 441 -8.20 -34.21 15.42
CA LYS A 441 -8.29 -35.05 14.22
C LYS A 441 -7.92 -34.32 12.93
N LYS A 442 -8.09 -33.00 12.87
CA LYS A 442 -7.73 -32.19 11.68
C LYS A 442 -6.25 -31.79 11.68
N GLN A 443 -5.64 -31.53 12.83
CA GLN A 443 -4.24 -31.11 12.90
C GLN A 443 -3.26 -32.23 12.47
N ASP A 444 -3.58 -33.48 12.78
CA ASP A 444 -2.83 -34.64 12.25
C ASP A 444 -2.98 -34.80 10.72
N ASN A 445 -4.15 -34.42 10.17
CA ASN A 445 -4.35 -34.37 8.72
C ASN A 445 -3.69 -33.14 8.06
N THR A 446 -3.45 -32.04 8.79
CA THR A 446 -2.93 -30.79 8.20
C THR A 446 -1.44 -30.90 7.86
N ASN A 447 -0.72 -31.84 8.48
CA ASN A 447 0.63 -32.22 8.05
C ASN A 447 0.65 -33.02 6.73
N ASN A 448 -0.52 -33.35 6.17
CA ASN A 448 -0.70 -34.13 4.95
C ASN A 448 -1.64 -33.48 3.90
N PHE A 449 -1.93 -32.18 4.01
CA PHE A 449 -2.87 -31.52 3.09
C PHE A 449 -2.18 -30.88 1.87
N ASP A 450 -2.09 -31.66 0.79
CA ASP A 450 -2.29 -31.13 -0.56
C ASP A 450 -3.69 -30.52 -0.64
N MET A 451 -3.78 -29.24 -1.00
CA MET A 451 -5.07 -28.66 -1.41
C MET A 451 -5.44 -29.28 -2.76
N ASN A 452 -6.14 -30.41 -2.73
CA ASN A 452 -6.83 -30.91 -3.92
C ASN A 452 -8.04 -30.01 -4.20
N ILE A 453 -7.83 -29.02 -5.08
CA ILE A 453 -8.85 -28.11 -5.65
C ILE A 453 -9.70 -28.84 -6.72
N TYR A 454 -9.59 -30.17 -6.80
CA TYR A 454 -10.22 -30.99 -7.81
C TYR A 454 -11.03 -32.14 -7.18
N SER A 455 -12.31 -32.21 -7.55
CA SER A 455 -13.14 -33.41 -7.36
C SER A 455 -13.24 -34.13 -8.69
N THR A 456 -12.79 -35.39 -8.74
CA THR A 456 -12.98 -36.29 -9.88
C THR A 456 -14.27 -37.08 -9.66
N ASN A 457 -15.26 -36.90 -10.52
CA ASN A 457 -16.46 -37.73 -10.47
C ASN A 457 -16.17 -39.14 -11.01
N SER A 458 -17.06 -40.11 -10.74
CA SER A 458 -16.95 -41.54 -11.14
C SER A 458 -16.79 -41.79 -12.66
N SER A 459 -16.83 -40.74 -13.48
CA SER A 459 -16.59 -40.73 -14.93
C SER A 459 -15.24 -40.10 -15.35
N GLY A 460 -14.34 -39.76 -14.42
CA GLY A 460 -12.96 -39.36 -14.72
C GLY A 460 -12.73 -37.90 -15.14
N ARG A 461 -13.66 -36.97 -14.89
CA ARG A 461 -13.46 -35.52 -15.15
C ARG A 461 -13.14 -34.73 -13.86
N THR A 462 -12.13 -33.87 -13.94
CA THR A 462 -11.66 -32.95 -12.88
C THR A 462 -12.29 -31.55 -13.02
N ASN A 463 -12.95 -31.06 -11.97
CA ASN A 463 -13.53 -29.70 -11.90
C ASN A 463 -12.76 -28.81 -10.89
N LEU A 464 -12.54 -27.54 -11.23
CA LEU A 464 -11.87 -26.52 -10.40
C LEU A 464 -12.87 -25.85 -9.44
N ILE A 465 -12.58 -25.81 -8.14
CA ILE A 465 -13.43 -25.14 -7.13
C ILE A 465 -12.79 -23.80 -6.74
N VAL A 466 -13.44 -22.67 -7.07
CA VAL A 466 -13.05 -21.34 -6.59
C VAL A 466 -13.94 -20.99 -5.38
N PRO A 467 -13.40 -20.78 -4.16
CA PRO A 467 -14.21 -20.32 -3.05
C PRO A 467 -14.48 -18.82 -3.20
N ILE A 468 -15.77 -18.47 -3.37
CA ILE A 468 -16.29 -17.10 -3.27
C ILE A 468 -16.98 -17.02 -1.90
N PHE A 469 -16.61 -16.04 -1.08
CA PHE A 469 -17.28 -15.80 0.19
C PHE A 469 -18.64 -15.14 -0.06
N ASP A 470 -19.71 -15.88 0.18
CA ASP A 470 -21.08 -15.37 0.27
C ASP A 470 -21.41 -15.15 1.75
N MET A 471 -21.62 -13.89 2.16
CA MET A 471 -21.94 -13.53 3.55
C MET A 471 -23.39 -13.83 3.95
N ASN A 472 -24.25 -14.37 3.07
CA ASN A 472 -25.67 -14.55 3.37
C ASN A 472 -26.25 -15.95 3.11
N SER A 473 -25.44 -16.94 2.74
CA SER A 473 -25.94 -18.32 2.59
C SER A 473 -25.12 -19.32 3.40
N LYS A 474 -25.77 -20.03 4.32
CA LYS A 474 -25.22 -21.20 5.01
C LYS A 474 -25.05 -22.43 4.07
N VAL A 475 -24.84 -22.24 2.76
CA VAL A 475 -24.73 -23.32 1.77
C VAL A 475 -23.75 -22.92 0.65
N LEU A 476 -22.74 -23.77 0.42
CA LEU A 476 -21.89 -23.74 -0.79
C LEU A 476 -22.75 -23.86 -2.05
N VAL A 477 -22.88 -22.79 -2.83
CA VAL A 477 -23.55 -22.85 -4.14
C VAL A 477 -22.54 -23.31 -5.19
N GLN A 478 -22.72 -24.53 -5.71
CA GLN A 478 -21.96 -25.07 -6.84
C GLN A 478 -22.30 -24.31 -8.13
N SER A 479 -21.30 -23.80 -8.84
CA SER A 479 -21.43 -23.42 -10.25
C SER A 479 -20.44 -24.22 -11.10
N ASN A 480 -20.95 -25.12 -11.95
CA ASN A 480 -20.14 -25.90 -12.87
C ASN A 480 -19.70 -25.02 -14.06
N VAL A 481 -18.41 -24.73 -14.17
CA VAL A 481 -17.79 -24.15 -15.37
C VAL A 481 -16.87 -25.20 -15.98
N VAL A 482 -17.16 -25.61 -17.22
CA VAL A 482 -16.40 -26.63 -17.96
C VAL A 482 -15.32 -25.91 -18.80
N ALA A 483 -14.05 -26.21 -18.56
CA ALA A 483 -12.93 -25.78 -19.42
C ALA A 483 -12.39 -26.98 -20.23
N PRO A 484 -11.98 -26.82 -21.50
CA PRO A 484 -11.40 -27.89 -22.30
C PRO A 484 -9.92 -28.15 -21.92
N ALA A 485 -9.50 -29.42 -21.96
CA ALA A 485 -8.20 -29.92 -21.50
C ALA A 485 -7.02 -29.54 -22.44
N PRO A 486 -5.79 -29.41 -21.91
CA PRO A 486 -4.60 -29.11 -22.71
C PRO A 486 -3.98 -30.38 -23.32
N ASN A 487 -3.77 -30.37 -24.65
CA ASN A 487 -3.00 -31.39 -25.35
C ASN A 487 -1.50 -31.24 -25.06
N VAL A 488 -0.89 -32.35 -24.68
CA VAL A 488 0.56 -32.56 -24.46
C VAL A 488 1.29 -32.53 -25.80
N PHE A 489 2.25 -31.63 -25.98
CA PHE A 489 3.27 -31.72 -27.03
C PHE A 489 4.65 -31.78 -26.39
N LEU A 490 5.19 -33.01 -26.32
CA LEU A 490 6.61 -33.28 -26.12
C LEU A 490 7.35 -32.95 -27.43
N GLN A 491 8.33 -32.06 -27.36
CA GLN A 491 9.33 -31.90 -28.40
C GLN A 491 10.34 -33.07 -28.32
N SER A 492 10.39 -33.89 -29.37
CA SER A 492 11.56 -34.69 -29.71
C SER A 492 11.88 -34.47 -31.19
N VAL A 493 13.15 -34.19 -31.44
CA VAL A 493 13.84 -33.86 -32.70
C VAL A 493 13.50 -34.84 -33.85
N PRO A 494 13.29 -34.38 -35.11
CA PRO A 494 13.10 -35.27 -36.25
C PRO A 494 14.42 -35.64 -36.91
N SER A 495 14.66 -36.94 -37.06
CA SER A 495 15.58 -37.52 -38.04
C SER A 495 14.89 -37.61 -39.40
N ILE A 496 15.55 -37.03 -40.40
CA ILE A 496 15.23 -36.99 -41.83
C ILE A 496 15.49 -38.36 -42.46
N VAL A 497 14.50 -38.99 -43.10
CA VAL A 497 14.65 -39.88 -44.29
C VAL A 497 13.31 -39.96 -45.06
N ASP A 498 13.39 -39.55 -46.33
CA ASP A 498 12.66 -39.93 -47.57
C ASP A 498 11.14 -40.18 -47.64
N GLY A 499 10.53 -39.62 -48.70
CA GLY A 499 9.28 -40.11 -49.28
C GLY A 499 8.48 -39.04 -50.03
N ALA A 500 8.68 -38.99 -51.36
CA ALA A 500 8.06 -38.07 -52.30
C ALA A 500 6.59 -38.40 -52.63
N ASP A 501 5.91 -37.39 -53.21
CA ASP A 501 4.69 -37.41 -54.04
C ASP A 501 3.37 -37.84 -53.34
N ASP A 502 2.17 -37.32 -53.61
CA ASP A 502 1.65 -36.69 -54.81
C ASP A 502 0.34 -35.92 -54.49
N ASN A 503 -0.07 -35.12 -55.46
CA ASN A 503 -1.30 -34.32 -55.63
C ASN A 503 -2.61 -34.76 -54.91
N GLN A 504 -3.42 -33.80 -54.45
CA GLN A 504 -4.69 -33.42 -55.10
C GLN A 504 -5.57 -32.42 -54.31
N SER A 505 -6.36 -31.72 -55.10
CA SER A 505 -7.18 -30.54 -54.92
C SER A 505 -8.50 -30.70 -54.15
N GLU A 506 -8.94 -29.55 -53.63
CA GLU A 506 -10.31 -29.01 -53.61
C GLU A 506 -11.39 -29.44 -52.59
N ASN A 507 -11.75 -28.43 -51.78
CA ASN A 507 -13.12 -27.95 -51.50
C ASN A 507 -14.13 -28.90 -50.84
N ARG A 508 -14.34 -28.75 -49.53
CA ARG A 508 -15.60 -28.18 -48.96
C ARG A 508 -15.63 -28.13 -47.43
N LYS A 509 -16.27 -27.06 -46.95
CA LYS A 509 -17.03 -26.88 -45.68
C LYS A 509 -16.37 -26.12 -44.52
N SER A 510 -17.02 -24.97 -44.27
CA SER A 510 -17.65 -24.56 -43.01
C SER A 510 -16.81 -23.93 -41.90
N GLY A 511 -17.27 -22.74 -41.49
CA GLY A 511 -17.39 -22.40 -40.07
C GLY A 511 -16.24 -21.57 -39.49
N LEU A 512 -16.15 -20.30 -39.89
CA LEU A 512 -15.42 -19.30 -39.10
C LEU A 512 -16.12 -19.09 -37.74
N HIS A 513 -15.63 -19.77 -36.71
CA HIS A 513 -15.74 -19.27 -35.34
C HIS A 513 -14.46 -18.48 -35.03
N ARG A 514 -14.59 -17.15 -35.02
CA ARG A 514 -13.62 -16.23 -34.43
C ARG A 514 -13.52 -16.51 -32.94
N VAL A 515 -12.37 -16.99 -32.50
CA VAL A 515 -11.95 -16.99 -31.10
C VAL A 515 -11.37 -15.60 -30.80
N SER A 516 -12.01 -14.87 -29.89
CA SER A 516 -11.48 -13.63 -29.30
C SER A 516 -11.25 -13.89 -27.82
N PHE A 517 -9.98 -13.81 -27.41
CA PHE A 517 -9.55 -13.79 -26.01
C PHE A 517 -9.58 -12.37 -25.45
#